data_AF-A0A944V2G4-F1
#
_entry.id   AF-A0A944V2G4-F1
#
_cell.length_a   1.000
_cell.length_b   1.000
_cell.length_c   1.000
_cell.angle_alpha   90.00
_cell.angle_beta   90.00
_cell.angle_gamma   90.00
#
_symmetry.space_group_name_H-M   'P 1'
#
loop_
_entity.id
_entity.type
_entity.pdbx_description
1 polymer ?
#
loop_
_entity_poly.entity_id
_entity_poly.type
_entity_poly.pdbx_seq_one_letter_code
_entity_poly.pdbx_strand_id
1 'polypeptide(L)' 'MSLLDKVTNFTAAKEIIALGHYPYFRIIDSEQDTEVTCNGKKMLMMGSNSYLGLTNHP' A
#
# COMPACT_ATOMS: atom_id res chain seq x y z
N MET A 1 -3.87 -4.16 -31.99
CA MET A 1 -3.65 -3.68 -30.61
C MET A 1 -2.20 -3.89 -30.26
N SER A 2 -1.44 -2.80 -30.18
CA SER A 2 -0.03 -2.77 -29.82
C SER A 2 0.18 -3.00 -28.31
N LEU A 3 1.42 -3.21 -27.88
CA LEU A 3 1.77 -3.23 -26.46
C LEU A 3 1.41 -1.92 -25.76
N LEU A 4 1.69 -0.79 -26.42
CA LEU A 4 1.41 0.54 -25.86
C LEU A 4 -0.09 0.81 -25.77
N ASP A 5 -0.90 0.27 -26.68
CA ASP A 5 -2.36 0.37 -26.60
C ASP A 5 -2.88 -0.29 -25.32
N LYS A 6 -2.28 -1.41 -24.88
CA LYS A 6 -2.69 -2.08 -23.63
C LYS A 6 -2.36 -1.25 -22.39
N VAL A 7 -1.19 -0.61 -22.36
CA VAL A 7 -0.76 0.22 -21.23
C VAL A 7 -1.58 1.50 -21.14
N THR A 8 -1.81 2.15 -22.29
CA THR A 8 -2.55 3.42 -22.35
C THR A 8 -4.04 3.26 -22.06
N ASN A 9 -4.64 2.13 -22.46
CA ASN A 9 -6.05 1.85 -22.24
C ASN A 9 -6.38 1.29 -20.84
N PHE A 10 -5.39 1.01 -19.99
CA PHE A 10 -5.66 0.57 -18.62
C PHE A 10 -6.09 1.74 -17.72
N THR A 11 -7.35 1.75 -17.28
CA THR A 11 -7.95 2.86 -16.51
C THR A 11 -8.39 2.48 -15.09
N ALA A 12 -8.55 1.20 -14.77
CA ALA A 12 -9.12 0.73 -13.50
C ALA A 12 -8.44 1.35 -12.26
N ALA A 13 -7.11 1.46 -12.24
CA ALA A 13 -6.41 2.11 -11.13
C ALA A 13 -6.80 3.59 -10.98
N LYS A 14 -6.89 4.34 -12.09
CA LYS A 14 -7.28 5.76 -12.08
C LYS A 14 -8.72 5.95 -11.61
N GLU A 15 -9.62 5.06 -12.04
CA GLU A 15 -11.02 5.07 -11.63
C GLU A 15 -11.17 4.87 -10.11
N ILE A 16 -10.46 3.88 -9.53
CA ILE A 16 -10.50 3.61 -8.09
C ILE A 16 -9.80 4.72 -7.27
N ILE A 17 -8.75 5.35 -7.80
CA ILE A 17 -8.13 6.56 -7.20
C ILE A 17 -9.15 7.69 -7.15
N ALA A 18 -9.89 7.94 -8.23
CA ALA A 18 -10.90 9.00 -8.29
C ALA A 18 -12.06 8.76 -7.29
N LEU A 19 -12.38 7.50 -6.99
CA LEU A 19 -13.35 7.12 -5.95
C LEU A 19 -12.79 7.21 -4.52
N GLY A 20 -11.49 7.46 -4.33
CA GLY A 20 -10.85 7.49 -3.01
C GLY A 20 -10.66 6.11 -2.37
N HIS A 21 -10.74 5.03 -3.15
CA HIS A 21 -10.69 3.65 -2.66
C HIS A 21 -9.41 2.90 -3.04
N TYR A 22 -8.39 3.59 -3.58
CA TYR A 22 -7.17 2.95 -4.05
C TYR A 22 -6.32 2.41 -2.88
N PRO A 23 -6.14 1.08 -2.75
CA PRO A 23 -5.54 0.49 -1.55
C PRO A 23 -4.02 0.26 -1.68
N TYR A 24 -3.45 0.49 -2.86
CA TYR A 24 -2.03 0.22 -3.12
C TYR A 24 -1.15 1.39 -2.72
N PHE A 25 0.12 1.08 -2.41
CA PHE A 25 1.17 2.06 -2.11
C PHE A 25 0.80 3.05 -1.00
N ARG A 26 0.09 2.59 0.04
CA ARG A 26 -0.12 3.38 1.25
C ARG A 26 1.23 3.69 1.88
N ILE A 27 1.47 4.97 2.15
CA ILE A 27 2.69 5.43 2.80
C ILE A 27 2.60 5.07 4.28
N ILE A 28 3.57 4.29 4.76
CA ILE A 28 3.77 4.01 6.17
C ILE A 28 4.84 4.99 6.65
N ASP A 29 4.48 5.82 7.62
CA ASP A 29 5.32 6.90 8.16
C ASP A 29 6.24 6.43 9.30
N SER A 30 5.98 5.22 9.82
CA SER A 30 6.74 4.60 10.92
C SER A 30 7.61 3.43 10.45
N GLU A 31 8.40 2.87 11.34
CA GLU A 31 9.06 1.59 11.11
C GLU A 31 8.05 0.42 11.07
N GLN A 32 8.53 -0.77 10.71
CA GLN A 32 7.71 -1.96 10.58
C GLN A 32 7.52 -2.66 11.93
N ASP A 33 6.27 -2.66 12.40
CA ASP A 33 5.87 -3.32 13.63
C ASP A 33 4.41 -3.79 13.50
N THR A 34 3.87 -4.39 14.55
CA THR A 34 2.46 -4.74 14.77
C THR A 34 1.52 -3.53 14.67
N GLU A 35 2.02 -2.33 14.97
CA GLU A 35 1.33 -1.06 14.79
C GLU A 35 2.16 -0.15 13.89
N VAL A 36 1.49 0.51 12.94
CA VAL A 36 2.13 1.48 12.03
C VAL A 36 1.38 2.81 12.04
N THR A 37 2.07 3.87 11.65
CA THR A 37 1.43 5.16 11.35
C THR A 37 1.27 5.30 9.84
N CYS A 38 0.06 5.62 9.37
CA CYS A 38 -0.19 6.03 7.99
C CYS A 38 -1.06 7.28 7.98
N ASN A 39 -0.65 8.32 7.23
CA ASN A 39 -1.38 9.58 7.16
C ASN A 39 -1.65 10.17 8.55
N GLY A 40 -0.66 10.08 9.45
CA GLY A 40 -0.75 10.56 10.83
C GLY A 40 -1.70 9.76 11.74
N LYS A 41 -2.22 8.62 11.29
CA LYS A 41 -3.09 7.74 12.10
C LYS A 41 -2.38 6.44 12.46
N LYS A 42 -2.45 6.06 13.73
CA LYS A 42 -1.98 4.76 14.23
C LYS A 42 -2.96 3.65 13.84
N MET A 43 -2.45 2.54 13.29
CA MET A 43 -3.23 1.41 12.78
C MET A 43 -2.52 0.08 13.06
N LEU A 44 -3.28 -1.01 13.18
CA LEU A 44 -2.71 -2.37 13.27
C LEU A 44 -2.23 -2.84 11.89
N MET A 45 -1.00 -3.36 11.83
CA MET A 45 -0.40 -3.92 10.62
C MET A 45 -0.67 -5.42 10.51
N MET A 46 -1.71 -5.79 9.76
CA MET A 46 -2.10 -7.18 9.50
C MET A 46 -1.72 -7.66 8.08
N GLY A 47 -1.06 -6.81 7.29
CA GLY A 47 -0.66 -7.10 5.89
C GLY A 47 0.85 -7.29 5.72
N SER A 48 1.57 -7.58 6.81
CA SER A 48 3.02 -7.74 6.84
C SER A 48 3.42 -9.20 6.66
N ASN A 49 4.59 -9.43 6.05
CA ASN A 49 5.24 -10.74 6.00
C ASN A 49 6.29 -10.92 7.13
N SER A 50 6.40 -9.96 8.05
CA SER A 50 7.30 -10.07 9.22
C SER A 50 6.64 -10.91 10.32
N TYR A 51 6.58 -12.23 10.08
CA TYR A 51 5.89 -13.18 10.96
C TYR A 51 6.44 -13.23 12.39
N LEU A 52 7.76 -13.09 12.53
CA LEU A 52 8.45 -13.16 13.81
C LEU A 52 8.69 -11.78 14.44
N GLY A 53 8.28 -10.70 13.78
CA GLY A 53 8.51 -9.34 14.28
C GLY A 53 9.99 -8.95 14.39
N LEU A 54 10.90 -9.65 13.70
CA LEU A 54 12.34 -9.45 13.83
C LEU A 54 12.89 -8.29 13.00
N THR A 55 12.03 -7.59 12.26
CA THR A 55 12.42 -6.46 11.40
C THR A 55 13.01 -5.31 12.21
N ASN A 56 12.56 -5.14 13.45
CA ASN A 56 13.00 -4.11 14.39
C ASN A 56 13.59 -4.71 15.68
N HIS A 57 14.05 -5.96 15.67
CA HIS A 57 14.65 -6.58 16.85
C HIS A 57 16.03 -5.95 17.15
N PRO A 58 16.35 -5.64 18.42
CA PRO A 58 17.64 -5.07 18.81
C PRO A 58 18.83 -6.01 18.58
#